data_AF-A0A1F9S653-F1
#
_entry.id   AF-A0A1F9S653-F1
#
_cell.length_a   1.000
_cell.length_b   1.000
_cell.length_c   1.000
_cell.angle_alpha   90.00
_cell.angle_beta   90.00
_cell.angle_gamma   90.00
#
_symmetry.space_group_name_H-M   'P 1'
#
loop_
_entity.id
_entity.type
_entity.pdbx_description
1 polymer ?
#
loop_
_entity_poly.entity_id
_entity_poly.type
_entity_poly.pdbx_seq_one_letter_code
_entity_poly.pdbx_strand_id
1 'polypeptide(L)'
;MNEQQALYALLFVAGGGLVGGGLYAFGGSAGRPWALPAAVAIAFVGIDYVTHMPSWMLVAGFLLSLFLVQRSVKDAQERAARSVIRFQVDKKGAELRRFPDPSGKHLALWKAAATDAAPDPLVVGLQFAGVTDDEFRVIVEARAGKFRPGAIVAHHSAARGEAPAILKDVEPLKDLPGQSADLFVRAAPIELGFAAMDSHVLAVLREILELRTDHREVYFNANGPTLRFISTGTFETAELQRLLELATVVFEQLRLVGRQQ
;
A
#
# COMPACT_ATOMS: atom_id res chain seq x y z
N MET A 1 -46.47 -3.31 -9.42
CA MET A 1 -45.38 -4.29 -9.67
C MET A 1 -46.02 -5.66 -9.59
N ASN A 2 -46.01 -6.43 -10.67
CA ASN A 2 -46.65 -7.76 -10.70
C ASN A 2 -45.74 -8.82 -10.04
N GLU A 3 -46.28 -9.94 -9.58
CA GLU A 3 -45.51 -10.98 -8.85
C GLU A 3 -44.26 -11.45 -9.61
N GLN A 4 -44.32 -11.55 -10.95
CA GLN A 4 -43.17 -11.86 -11.79
C GLN A 4 -42.05 -10.81 -11.71
N GLN A 5 -42.39 -9.52 -11.66
CA GLN A 5 -41.42 -8.43 -11.54
C GLN A 5 -40.70 -8.46 -10.19
N ALA A 6 -41.43 -8.73 -9.11
CA ALA A 6 -40.86 -8.89 -7.78
C ALA A 6 -39.92 -10.11 -7.71
N LEU A 7 -40.30 -11.22 -8.34
CA LEU A 7 -39.49 -12.43 -8.42
C LEU A 7 -38.18 -12.19 -9.18
N TYR A 8 -38.22 -11.49 -10.32
CA TYR A 8 -37.02 -11.16 -11.09
C TYR A 8 -36.07 -10.25 -10.29
N ALA A 9 -36.58 -9.20 -9.63
CA ALA A 9 -35.74 -8.34 -8.80
C ALA A 9 -35.04 -9.14 -7.68
N LEU A 10 -35.76 -10.07 -7.03
CA LEU A 10 -35.21 -10.95 -6.01
C LEU A 10 -34.11 -11.88 -6.55
N LEU A 11 -34.33 -12.47 -7.73
CA LEU A 11 -33.34 -13.33 -8.38
C LEU A 11 -32.05 -12.58 -8.76
N PHE A 12 -32.15 -11.34 -9.20
CA PHE A 12 -30.97 -10.51 -9.49
C PHE A 12 -30.24 -10.05 -8.23
N VAL A 13 -30.95 -9.74 -7.14
CA VAL A 13 -30.30 -9.46 -5.84
C VAL A 13 -29.59 -10.71 -5.32
N ALA A 14 -30.23 -11.88 -5.39
CA ALA A 14 -29.61 -13.16 -5.02
C ALA A 14 -28.42 -13.51 -5.93
N GLY A 15 -28.56 -13.28 -7.24
CA GLY A 15 -27.50 -13.45 -8.23
C GLY A 15 -26.31 -12.52 -7.97
N GLY A 16 -26.57 -11.26 -7.63
CA GLY A 16 -25.54 -10.31 -7.20
C GLY A 16 -24.82 -10.79 -5.94
N GLY A 17 -25.55 -11.28 -4.95
CA GLY A 17 -24.98 -11.91 -3.75
C GLY A 17 -24.11 -13.13 -4.06
N LEU A 18 -24.53 -13.98 -4.99
CA LEU A 18 -23.76 -15.15 -5.44
C LEU A 18 -22.50 -14.77 -6.21
N VAL A 19 -22.57 -13.79 -7.11
CA VAL A 19 -21.39 -13.30 -7.84
C VAL A 19 -20.43 -12.59 -6.88
N GLY A 20 -20.92 -11.77 -5.96
CA GLY A 20 -20.09 -11.14 -4.94
C GLY A 20 -19.43 -12.16 -4.04
N GLY A 21 -20.19 -13.10 -3.48
CA GLY A 21 -19.66 -14.19 -2.66
C GLY A 21 -18.67 -15.07 -3.43
N GLY A 22 -18.97 -15.39 -4.70
CA GLY A 22 -18.11 -16.19 -5.56
C GLY A 22 -16.80 -15.50 -5.92
N LEU A 23 -16.84 -14.20 -6.27
CA LEU A 23 -15.64 -13.40 -6.52
C LEU A 23 -14.81 -13.23 -5.24
N TYR A 24 -15.45 -13.12 -4.07
CA TYR A 24 -14.73 -13.02 -2.81
C TYR A 24 -14.04 -14.34 -2.42
N ALA A 25 -14.76 -15.46 -2.58
CA ALA A 25 -14.29 -16.79 -2.20
C ALA A 25 -13.29 -17.39 -3.20
N PHE A 26 -13.54 -17.22 -4.50
CA PHE A 26 -12.83 -17.94 -5.57
C PHE A 26 -12.16 -17.03 -6.61
N GLY A 27 -12.44 -15.73 -6.62
CA GLY A 27 -11.96 -14.79 -7.64
C GLY A 27 -10.48 -14.41 -7.54
N GLY A 28 -9.75 -14.86 -6.51
CA GLY A 28 -8.36 -14.48 -6.27
C GLY A 28 -8.17 -12.96 -6.10
N SER A 29 -6.95 -12.46 -6.33
CA SER A 29 -6.60 -11.03 -6.30
C SER A 29 -7.48 -10.20 -7.19
N ALA A 30 -7.63 -10.65 -8.44
CA ALA A 30 -8.28 -9.87 -9.47
C ALA A 30 -9.80 -9.83 -9.26
N GLY A 31 -10.41 -10.85 -8.66
CA GLY A 31 -11.87 -10.91 -8.46
C GLY A 31 -12.36 -10.28 -7.16
N ARG A 32 -11.60 -10.38 -6.06
CA ARG A 32 -12.00 -9.86 -4.73
C ARG A 32 -12.33 -8.37 -4.67
N PRO A 33 -11.54 -7.43 -5.23
CA PRO A 33 -11.88 -6.01 -5.22
C PRO A 33 -13.12 -5.72 -6.07
N TRP A 34 -13.41 -6.57 -7.05
CA TRP A 34 -14.59 -6.49 -7.90
C TRP A 34 -15.82 -7.21 -7.34
N ALA A 35 -15.69 -7.97 -6.25
CA ALA A 35 -16.79 -8.71 -5.64
C ALA A 35 -17.99 -7.80 -5.31
N LEU A 36 -17.75 -6.68 -4.62
CA LEU A 36 -18.83 -5.76 -4.26
C LEU A 36 -19.32 -4.94 -5.48
N PRO A 37 -18.45 -4.34 -6.31
CA PRO A 37 -18.89 -3.65 -7.53
C PRO A 37 -19.71 -4.54 -8.47
N ALA A 38 -19.30 -5.79 -8.70
CA ALA A 38 -19.99 -6.72 -9.57
C ALA A 38 -21.33 -7.17 -8.99
N ALA A 39 -21.39 -7.47 -7.69
CA ALA A 39 -22.64 -7.78 -7.00
C ALA A 39 -23.66 -6.65 -7.12
N VAL A 40 -23.20 -5.41 -6.93
CA VAL A 40 -24.03 -4.21 -7.03
C VAL A 40 -24.46 -3.96 -8.48
N ALA A 41 -23.56 -4.11 -9.45
CA ALA A 41 -23.89 -3.97 -10.86
C ALA A 41 -25.00 -4.96 -11.29
N ILE A 42 -24.89 -6.23 -10.89
CA ILE A 42 -25.90 -7.25 -11.20
C ILE A 42 -27.25 -6.94 -10.54
N ALA A 43 -27.23 -6.47 -9.28
CA ALA A 43 -28.45 -6.04 -8.60
C ALA A 43 -29.11 -4.85 -9.32
N PHE A 44 -28.34 -3.86 -9.76
CA PHE A 44 -28.85 -2.69 -10.50
C PHE A 44 -29.39 -3.06 -11.89
N VAL A 45 -28.73 -3.98 -12.61
CA VAL A 45 -29.25 -4.50 -13.89
C VAL A 45 -30.61 -5.19 -13.70
N GLY A 46 -30.79 -5.94 -12.62
CA GLY A 46 -32.07 -6.55 -12.29
C GLY A 46 -33.16 -5.57 -11.94
N ILE A 47 -32.83 -4.53 -11.17
CA ILE A 47 -33.76 -3.45 -10.84
C ILE A 47 -34.14 -2.70 -12.12
N ASP A 48 -33.19 -2.41 -13.00
CA ASP A 48 -33.46 -1.77 -14.29
C ASP A 48 -34.42 -2.60 -15.15
N TYR A 49 -34.12 -3.89 -15.31
CA TYR A 49 -34.95 -4.82 -16.08
C TYR A 49 -36.42 -4.82 -15.62
N VAL A 50 -36.64 -4.64 -14.32
CA VAL A 50 -37.97 -4.65 -13.72
C VAL A 50 -38.65 -3.28 -13.74
N THR A 51 -37.89 -2.20 -13.60
CA THR A 51 -38.43 -0.85 -13.36
C THR A 51 -38.27 0.12 -14.53
N HIS A 52 -37.54 -0.28 -15.58
CA HIS A 52 -37.17 0.56 -16.72
C HIS A 52 -36.55 1.88 -16.24
N MET A 53 -35.53 1.76 -15.39
CA MET A 53 -34.88 2.94 -14.83
C MET A 53 -34.14 3.68 -15.94
N PRO A 54 -34.18 5.02 -15.94
CA PRO A 54 -33.31 5.78 -16.82
C PRO A 54 -31.84 5.39 -16.58
N SER A 55 -31.09 5.14 -17.65
CA SER A 55 -29.70 4.66 -17.60
C SER A 55 -28.78 5.54 -16.75
N TRP A 56 -29.03 6.84 -16.67
CA TRP A 56 -28.28 7.77 -15.82
C TRP A 56 -28.40 7.45 -14.32
N MET A 57 -29.53 6.88 -13.87
CA MET A 57 -29.71 6.46 -12.47
C MET A 57 -28.86 5.23 -12.12
N LEU A 58 -28.72 4.30 -13.07
CA LEU A 58 -27.88 3.11 -12.91
C LEU A 58 -26.40 3.48 -12.85
N VAL A 59 -25.96 4.38 -13.73
CA VAL A 59 -24.60 4.94 -13.71
C VAL A 59 -24.34 5.66 -12.39
N ALA A 60 -25.27 6.50 -11.92
CA ALA A 60 -25.15 7.17 -10.63
C ALA A 60 -25.07 6.19 -9.45
N GLY A 61 -25.90 5.14 -9.45
CA GLY A 61 -25.88 4.09 -8.42
C GLY A 61 -24.57 3.29 -8.42
N PHE A 62 -24.06 2.94 -9.60
CA PHE A 62 -22.78 2.26 -9.74
C PHE A 62 -21.62 3.14 -9.26
N LEU A 63 -21.55 4.41 -9.68
CA LEU A 63 -20.54 5.35 -9.21
C LEU A 63 -20.61 5.57 -7.69
N LEU A 64 -21.81 5.68 -7.13
CA LEU A 64 -22.01 5.77 -5.68
C LEU A 64 -21.47 4.52 -4.98
N SER A 65 -21.67 3.33 -5.54
CA SER A 65 -21.15 2.08 -4.96
C SER A 65 -19.62 2.02 -4.96
N LEU A 66 -18.97 2.44 -6.06
CA LEU A 66 -17.51 2.54 -6.13
C LEU A 66 -16.97 3.53 -5.09
N PHE A 67 -17.64 4.68 -4.95
CA PHE A 67 -17.32 5.67 -3.92
C PHE A 67 -17.43 5.09 -2.50
N LEU A 68 -18.50 4.35 -2.21
CA LEU A 68 -18.70 3.71 -0.90
C LEU A 68 -17.66 2.61 -0.62
N VAL A 69 -17.27 1.83 -1.62
CA VAL A 69 -16.17 0.85 -1.50
C VAL A 69 -14.87 1.56 -1.15
N GLN A 70 -14.49 2.59 -1.92
CA GLN A 70 -13.27 3.36 -1.67
C GLN A 70 -13.27 3.98 -0.27
N ARG A 71 -14.41 4.54 0.15
CA ARG A 71 -14.58 5.10 1.49
C ARG A 71 -14.43 4.02 2.57
N SER A 72 -15.06 2.86 2.40
CA SER A 72 -14.99 1.75 3.36
C SER A 72 -13.55 1.26 3.56
N VAL A 73 -12.80 1.11 2.46
CA VAL A 73 -11.39 0.71 2.49
C VAL A 73 -10.52 1.76 3.17
N LYS A 74 -10.74 3.04 2.82
CA LYS A 74 -10.07 4.16 3.49
C LYS A 74 -10.34 4.16 5.00
N ASP A 75 -11.60 4.01 5.41
CA ASP A 75 -12.03 3.99 6.82
C ASP A 75 -11.45 2.77 7.55
N ALA A 76 -11.30 1.61 6.90
CA ALA A 76 -10.62 0.45 7.46
C ALA A 76 -9.13 0.71 7.70
N GLN A 77 -8.43 1.27 6.71
CA GLN A 77 -7.01 1.63 6.84
C GLN A 77 -6.80 2.72 7.90
N GLU A 78 -7.72 3.68 8.00
CA GLU A 78 -7.67 4.73 9.01
C GLU A 78 -7.90 4.16 10.42
N ARG A 79 -8.80 3.17 10.59
CA ARG A 79 -8.96 2.43 11.84
C ARG A 79 -7.71 1.66 12.23
N ALA A 80 -7.09 0.95 11.28
CA ALA A 80 -5.82 0.26 11.51
C ALA A 80 -4.73 1.26 11.95
N ALA A 81 -4.59 2.39 11.24
CA ALA A 81 -3.63 3.44 11.59
C ALA A 81 -3.91 4.06 12.97
N ARG A 82 -5.19 4.28 13.33
CA ARG A 82 -5.59 4.81 14.63
C ARG A 82 -5.23 3.89 15.79
N SER A 83 -5.21 2.58 15.56
CA SER A 83 -4.81 1.60 16.58
C SER A 83 -3.31 1.60 16.87
N VAL A 84 -2.48 2.17 15.98
CA VAL A 84 -1.03 2.30 16.18
C VAL A 84 -0.72 3.66 16.80
N ILE A 85 -0.81 3.75 18.14
CA ILE A 85 -0.59 5.00 18.88
C ILE A 85 0.91 5.26 19.10
N ARG A 86 1.64 4.22 19.49
CA ARG A 86 3.08 4.23 19.77
C ARG A 86 3.66 2.88 19.39
N PHE A 87 4.92 2.87 18.97
CA PHE A 87 5.70 1.64 18.84
C PHE A 87 7.18 1.93 19.06
N GLN A 88 7.89 0.94 19.61
CA GLN A 88 9.34 0.98 19.74
C GLN A 88 9.95 0.29 18.52
N VAL A 89 11.02 0.87 17.99
CA VAL A 89 11.86 0.23 16.98
C VAL A 89 12.91 -0.57 17.71
N ASP A 90 12.80 -1.90 17.65
CA ASP A 90 13.76 -2.77 18.32
C ASP A 90 15.16 -2.50 17.75
N LYS A 91 16.16 -2.52 18.63
CA LYS A 91 17.60 -2.25 18.38
C LYS A 91 18.05 -0.80 18.20
N LYS A 92 17.17 0.19 17.99
CA LYS A 92 17.58 1.62 17.91
C LYS A 92 17.02 2.51 19.03
N GLY A 93 16.13 2.00 19.87
CA GLY A 93 15.57 2.75 21.01
C GLY A 93 14.71 3.96 20.62
N ALA A 94 14.41 4.11 19.33
CA ALA A 94 13.55 5.16 18.83
C ALA A 94 12.08 4.76 19.08
N GLU A 95 11.36 5.60 19.83
CA GLU A 95 9.92 5.48 19.99
C GLU A 95 9.24 6.43 19.00
N LEU A 96 8.41 5.87 18.11
CA LEU A 96 7.56 6.67 17.25
C LEU A 96 6.20 6.87 17.91
N ARG A 97 5.80 8.14 18.02
CA ARG A 97 4.51 8.53 18.58
C ARG A 97 3.66 9.20 17.53
N ARG A 98 2.38 8.80 17.48
CA ARG A 98 1.42 9.41 16.57
C ARG A 98 1.17 10.87 16.95
N PHE A 99 1.04 11.74 15.95
CA PHE A 99 0.69 13.14 16.16
C PHE A 99 -0.33 13.63 15.10
N PRO A 100 -1.05 14.74 15.36
CA PRO A 100 -2.02 15.28 14.41
C PRO A 100 -1.37 15.69 13.09
N ASP A 101 -2.02 15.38 11.96
CA ASP A 101 -1.61 15.88 10.65
C ASP A 101 -2.26 17.24 10.36
N PRO A 102 -1.50 18.36 10.36
CA PRO A 102 -2.05 19.68 10.06
C PRO A 102 -2.44 19.84 8.58
N SER A 103 -1.92 19.00 7.68
CA SER A 103 -2.21 19.07 6.25
C SER A 103 -3.47 18.32 5.82
N GLY A 104 -3.96 17.40 6.67
CA GLY A 104 -5.09 16.51 6.35
C GLY A 104 -4.82 15.54 5.19
N LYS A 105 -3.57 15.44 4.70
CA LYS A 105 -3.19 14.61 3.55
C LYS A 105 -2.97 13.15 3.94
N HIS A 106 -2.56 12.89 5.17
CA HIS A 106 -2.20 11.58 5.68
C HIS A 106 -3.32 11.00 6.54
N LEU A 107 -3.49 9.67 6.50
CA LEU A 107 -4.35 8.95 7.44
C LEU A 107 -3.77 9.00 8.86
N ALA A 108 -2.44 9.01 8.97
CA ALA A 108 -1.74 9.16 10.23
C ALA A 108 -0.29 9.62 9.99
N LEU A 109 0.25 10.34 10.97
CA LEU A 109 1.66 10.69 11.06
C LEU A 109 2.23 10.17 12.38
N TRP A 110 3.46 9.66 12.33
CA TRP A 110 4.26 9.30 13.50
C TRP A 110 5.58 10.05 13.49
N LYS A 111 6.03 10.46 14.66
CA LYS A 111 7.28 11.19 14.86
C LYS A 111 8.16 10.45 15.86
N ALA A 112 9.42 10.24 15.50
CA ALA A 112 10.45 9.83 16.44
C ALA A 112 11.01 11.06 17.18
N ALA A 113 11.34 10.90 18.46
CA ALA A 113 12.05 11.95 19.20
C ALA A 113 13.40 12.25 18.53
N ALA A 114 13.77 13.52 18.47
CA ALA A 114 15.12 13.91 18.06
C ALA A 114 16.12 13.41 19.11
N THR A 115 17.27 12.93 18.67
CA THR A 115 18.39 12.57 19.54
C THR A 115 19.60 13.42 19.17
N ASP A 116 20.63 13.47 20.02
CA ASP A 116 21.87 14.18 19.70
C ASP A 116 22.55 13.64 18.43
N ALA A 117 22.38 12.34 18.17
CA ALA A 117 22.80 11.70 16.92
C ALA A 117 21.89 12.03 15.72
N ALA A 118 20.68 12.52 15.95
CA ALA A 118 19.63 12.72 14.96
C ALA A 118 18.80 14.00 15.21
N PRO A 119 19.34 15.21 14.95
CA PRO A 119 18.66 16.47 15.25
C PRO A 119 17.39 16.69 14.43
N ASP A 120 17.35 16.21 13.18
CA ASP A 120 16.12 16.19 12.39
C ASP A 120 15.25 15.01 12.83
N PRO A 121 14.03 15.26 13.36
CA PRO A 121 13.15 14.19 13.79
C PRO A 121 12.62 13.41 12.58
N LEU A 122 12.62 12.09 12.67
CA LEU A 122 11.98 11.25 11.67
C LEU A 122 10.46 11.44 11.75
N VAL A 123 9.85 11.80 10.63
CA VAL A 123 8.40 11.84 10.45
C VAL A 123 8.02 10.82 9.39
N VAL A 124 7.19 9.86 9.77
CA VAL A 124 6.63 8.84 8.89
C VAL A 124 5.13 9.12 8.73
N GLY A 125 4.66 9.23 7.49
CA GLY A 125 3.26 9.42 7.15
C GLY A 125 2.70 8.21 6.42
N LEU A 126 1.45 7.85 6.75
CA LEU A 126 0.68 6.89 5.99
C LEU A 126 -0.35 7.64 5.15
N GLN A 127 -0.28 7.45 3.83
CA GLN A 127 -1.22 8.02 2.87
C GLN A 127 -2.00 6.90 2.17
N PHE A 128 -3.28 7.13 1.94
CA PHE A 128 -4.07 6.37 0.98
C PHE A 128 -4.08 7.13 -0.35
N ALA A 129 -3.42 6.56 -1.37
CA ALA A 129 -3.24 7.21 -2.66
C ALA A 129 -4.41 6.97 -3.64
N GLY A 130 -5.33 6.07 -3.30
CA GLY A 130 -6.56 5.82 -4.05
C GLY A 130 -6.61 4.42 -4.68
N VAL A 131 -7.55 4.26 -5.61
CA VAL A 131 -7.72 3.05 -6.43
C VAL A 131 -6.93 3.27 -7.72
N THR A 132 -6.04 2.34 -8.04
CA THR A 132 -5.38 2.22 -9.35
C THR A 132 -6.14 1.22 -10.21
N ASP A 133 -5.77 1.07 -11.49
CA ASP A 133 -6.53 0.29 -12.47
C ASP A 133 -6.96 -1.11 -11.98
N ASP A 134 -6.14 -1.75 -11.13
CA ASP A 134 -6.44 -3.09 -10.59
C ASP A 134 -6.56 -3.16 -9.05
N GLU A 135 -6.01 -2.19 -8.28
CA GLU A 135 -5.72 -2.39 -6.85
C GLU A 135 -5.72 -1.10 -5.99
N PHE A 136 -5.73 -1.23 -4.65
CA PHE A 136 -5.70 -0.10 -3.71
C PHE A 136 -4.27 0.30 -3.37
N ARG A 137 -3.92 1.58 -3.47
CA ARG A 137 -2.54 2.05 -3.20
C ARG A 137 -2.40 2.68 -1.82
N VAL A 138 -1.59 2.05 -0.97
CA VAL A 138 -1.18 2.57 0.34
C VAL A 138 0.30 2.93 0.30
N ILE A 139 0.62 4.13 0.78
CA ILE A 139 1.99 4.66 0.77
C ILE A 139 2.40 4.99 2.20
N VAL A 140 3.49 4.38 2.66
CA VAL A 140 4.22 4.85 3.85
C VAL A 140 5.36 5.74 3.37
N GLU A 141 5.30 7.01 3.68
CA GLU A 141 6.26 8.03 3.26
C GLU A 141 7.08 8.52 4.45
N ALA A 142 8.40 8.62 4.30
CA ALA A 142 9.27 9.32 5.24
C ALA A 142 10.15 10.32 4.50
N ARG A 143 10.44 11.46 5.11
CA ARG A 143 11.27 12.53 4.51
C ARG A 143 12.54 12.78 5.30
N ALA A 144 13.70 12.69 4.64
CA ALA A 144 15.02 12.97 5.19
C ALA A 144 15.51 14.35 4.75
N GLY A 145 16.07 15.13 5.69
CA GLY A 145 16.67 16.43 5.39
C GLY A 145 18.01 16.34 4.65
N LYS A 146 18.76 15.23 4.82
CA LYS A 146 20.04 14.97 4.14
C LYS A 146 19.95 13.62 3.43
N PHE A 147 20.11 13.63 2.11
CA PHE A 147 20.03 12.45 1.25
C PHE A 147 21.01 12.58 0.09
N ARG A 148 21.67 11.47 -0.28
CA ARG A 148 22.55 11.43 -1.44
C ARG A 148 21.68 11.35 -2.72
N PRO A 149 21.79 12.30 -3.67
CA PRO A 149 20.95 12.30 -4.87
C PRO A 149 20.94 10.95 -5.59
N GLY A 150 19.74 10.47 -5.91
CA GLY A 150 19.53 9.21 -6.61
C GLY A 150 18.23 8.53 -6.24
N ALA A 151 18.00 7.38 -6.84
CA ALA A 151 16.86 6.52 -6.62
C ALA A 151 17.29 5.09 -6.32
N ILE A 152 16.57 4.42 -5.42
CA ILE A 152 16.71 2.98 -5.13
C ILE A 152 15.32 2.38 -5.18
N VAL A 153 15.15 1.30 -5.94
CA VAL A 153 13.95 0.47 -5.90
C VAL A 153 14.32 -0.93 -5.46
N ALA A 154 13.54 -1.49 -4.54
CA ALA A 154 13.65 -2.90 -4.15
C ALA A 154 12.28 -3.57 -4.21
N HIS A 155 12.22 -4.74 -4.81
CA HIS A 155 10.99 -5.51 -5.01
C HIS A 155 11.27 -7.01 -5.01
N HIS A 156 10.23 -7.80 -4.78
CA HIS A 156 10.34 -9.26 -4.87
C HIS A 156 10.40 -9.71 -6.35
N SER A 157 11.07 -10.84 -6.60
CA SER A 157 11.11 -11.56 -7.88
C SER A 157 9.75 -11.81 -8.54
N ALA A 158 8.67 -11.97 -7.75
CA ALA A 158 7.33 -12.20 -8.29
C ALA A 158 6.48 -10.92 -8.37
N ALA A 159 7.05 -9.74 -8.19
CA ALA A 159 6.38 -8.48 -8.48
C ALA A 159 6.03 -8.40 -9.99
N ARG A 160 4.81 -7.99 -10.32
CA ARG A 160 4.29 -8.00 -11.70
C ARG A 160 3.77 -6.64 -12.17
N GLY A 161 3.66 -5.67 -11.27
CA GLY A 161 3.09 -4.35 -11.53
C GLY A 161 4.13 -3.27 -11.82
N GLU A 162 4.01 -2.13 -11.16
CA GLU A 162 4.86 -0.96 -11.40
C GLU A 162 6.32 -1.18 -10.99
N ALA A 163 6.60 -2.00 -9.96
CA ALA A 163 7.94 -2.04 -9.37
C ALA A 163 9.05 -2.49 -10.35
N PRO A 164 8.88 -3.54 -11.18
CA PRO A 164 9.88 -3.93 -12.18
C PRO A 164 10.08 -2.89 -13.29
N ALA A 165 9.09 -2.03 -13.53
CA ALA A 165 9.17 -0.96 -14.52
C ALA A 165 9.96 0.26 -14.02
N ILE A 166 10.06 0.44 -12.70
CA ILE A 166 10.86 1.51 -12.09
C ILE A 166 12.34 1.19 -12.27
N LEU A 167 13.09 2.15 -12.83
CA LEU A 167 14.51 1.97 -13.17
C LEU A 167 14.76 0.73 -14.06
N LYS A 168 13.81 0.38 -14.94
CA LYS A 168 13.91 -0.80 -15.81
C LYS A 168 15.19 -0.84 -16.66
N ASP A 169 15.72 0.34 -17.00
CA ASP A 169 16.92 0.50 -17.84
C ASP A 169 18.24 0.35 -17.03
N VAL A 170 18.15 0.24 -15.71
CA VAL A 170 19.28 0.04 -14.80
C VAL A 170 19.36 -1.43 -14.41
N GLU A 171 20.52 -2.06 -14.60
CA GLU A 171 20.69 -3.45 -14.20
C GLU A 171 20.49 -3.65 -12.68
N PRO A 172 19.85 -4.76 -12.26
CA PRO A 172 19.78 -5.11 -10.85
C PRO A 172 21.17 -5.26 -10.24
N LEU A 173 21.33 -4.76 -9.03
CA LEU A 173 22.51 -4.96 -8.22
C LEU A 173 22.69 -6.45 -7.94
N LYS A 174 23.91 -6.93 -8.14
CA LYS A 174 24.34 -8.28 -7.83
C LYS A 174 25.31 -8.25 -6.66
N ASP A 175 25.43 -9.38 -5.98
CA ASP A 175 26.43 -9.62 -4.94
C ASP A 175 26.33 -8.69 -3.72
N LEU A 176 25.13 -8.19 -3.41
CA LEU A 176 24.90 -7.45 -2.18
C LEU A 176 24.99 -8.41 -0.96
N PRO A 177 25.69 -8.04 0.13
CA PRO A 177 25.90 -8.94 1.26
C PRO A 177 24.59 -9.35 1.95
N GLY A 178 24.20 -10.62 1.87
CA GLY A 178 22.95 -11.11 2.45
C GLY A 178 21.71 -10.92 1.56
N GLN A 179 21.90 -10.58 0.27
CA GLN A 179 20.81 -10.52 -0.71
C GLN A 179 20.21 -11.92 -0.93
N SER A 180 18.90 -12.03 -0.78
CA SER A 180 18.15 -13.23 -1.17
C SER A 180 17.99 -13.29 -2.69
N ALA A 181 17.93 -14.51 -3.25
CA ALA A 181 17.65 -14.72 -4.68
C ALA A 181 16.31 -14.11 -5.13
N ASP A 182 15.38 -13.95 -4.19
CA ASP A 182 14.05 -13.40 -4.43
C ASP A 182 13.96 -11.88 -4.30
N LEU A 183 15.05 -11.20 -3.91
CA LEU A 183 15.11 -9.76 -3.69
C LEU A 183 15.86 -9.07 -4.83
N PHE A 184 15.13 -8.30 -5.62
CA PHE A 184 15.70 -7.46 -6.66
C PHE A 184 15.89 -6.04 -6.14
N VAL A 185 17.09 -5.49 -6.32
CA VAL A 185 17.42 -4.11 -5.98
C VAL A 185 18.00 -3.43 -7.21
N ARG A 186 17.51 -2.24 -7.56
CA ARG A 186 18.10 -1.38 -8.60
C ARG A 186 18.39 -0.02 -7.99
N ALA A 187 19.49 0.60 -8.35
CA ALA A 187 19.86 1.92 -7.86
C ALA A 187 20.51 2.77 -8.95
N ALA A 188 20.13 4.05 -8.98
CA ALA A 188 20.71 5.07 -9.85
C ALA A 188 21.10 6.29 -9.01
N PRO A 189 22.40 6.57 -8.80
CA PRO A 189 23.55 5.83 -9.30
C PRO A 189 23.79 4.52 -8.52
N ILE A 190 24.55 3.57 -9.10
CA ILE A 190 24.73 2.21 -8.55
C ILE A 190 25.41 2.23 -7.17
N GLU A 191 26.36 3.14 -6.95
CA GLU A 191 27.13 3.25 -5.70
C GLU A 191 26.22 3.64 -4.53
N LEU A 192 25.10 4.31 -4.80
CA LEU A 192 24.10 4.61 -3.78
C LEU A 192 23.49 3.32 -3.23
N GLY A 193 23.18 2.36 -4.10
CA GLY A 193 22.63 1.07 -3.72
C GLY A 193 23.58 0.29 -2.82
N PHE A 194 24.85 0.15 -3.22
CA PHE A 194 25.86 -0.53 -2.41
C PHE A 194 26.14 0.17 -1.06
N ALA A 195 26.09 1.50 -1.02
CA ALA A 195 26.28 2.24 0.23
C ALA A 195 25.09 2.09 1.19
N ALA A 196 23.87 1.99 0.66
CA ALA A 196 22.65 1.97 1.46
C ALA A 196 22.16 0.56 1.86
N MET A 197 22.50 -0.46 1.08
CA MET A 197 21.95 -1.81 1.19
C MET A 197 22.93 -2.77 1.88
N ASP A 198 23.09 -2.61 3.19
CA ASP A 198 23.84 -3.58 3.99
C ASP A 198 23.00 -4.83 4.32
N SER A 199 23.66 -5.85 4.90
CA SER A 199 22.99 -7.11 5.26
C SER A 199 21.79 -6.95 6.20
N HIS A 200 21.78 -5.93 7.05
CA HIS A 200 20.67 -5.67 7.95
C HIS A 200 19.49 -5.06 7.20
N VAL A 201 19.75 -4.07 6.34
CA VAL A 201 18.73 -3.46 5.47
C VAL A 201 18.14 -4.47 4.51
N LEU A 202 18.94 -5.36 3.92
CA LEU A 202 18.45 -6.40 3.02
C LEU A 202 17.59 -7.43 3.74
N ALA A 203 17.96 -7.85 4.95
CA ALA A 203 17.13 -8.72 5.79
C ALA A 203 15.79 -8.05 6.11
N VAL A 204 15.82 -6.77 6.49
CA VAL A 204 14.63 -5.96 6.79
C VAL A 204 13.74 -5.77 5.56
N LEU A 205 14.32 -5.44 4.40
CA LEU A 205 13.58 -5.31 3.15
C LEU A 205 12.95 -6.64 2.75
N ARG A 206 13.68 -7.75 2.91
CA ARG A 206 13.12 -9.08 2.66
C ARG A 206 11.88 -9.33 3.52
N GLU A 207 11.93 -9.03 4.83
CA GLU A 207 10.77 -9.20 5.70
C GLU A 207 9.56 -8.38 5.24
N ILE A 208 9.76 -7.13 4.80
CA ILE A 208 8.68 -6.29 4.23
C ILE A 208 8.10 -6.92 2.97
N LEU A 209 8.96 -7.38 2.07
CA LEU A 209 8.54 -7.94 0.79
C LEU A 209 7.99 -9.37 0.93
N GLU A 210 8.27 -10.06 2.04
CA GLU A 210 7.66 -11.33 2.43
C GLU A 210 6.26 -11.15 3.03
N LEU A 211 5.87 -9.94 3.45
CA LEU A 211 4.45 -9.63 3.73
C LEU A 211 3.58 -9.73 2.47
N ARG A 212 4.16 -10.02 1.29
CA ARG A 212 3.41 -10.27 0.07
C ARG A 212 2.47 -11.48 0.24
N THR A 213 1.17 -11.28 0.00
CA THR A 213 0.25 -12.38 -0.33
C THR A 213 0.24 -12.55 -1.85
N ASP A 214 -0.26 -13.66 -2.39
CA ASP A 214 -0.33 -13.91 -3.86
C ASP A 214 -1.04 -12.81 -4.68
N HIS A 215 -1.61 -11.82 -3.98
CA HIS A 215 -2.55 -10.81 -4.42
C HIS A 215 -2.19 -9.40 -3.99
N ARG A 216 -0.99 -9.18 -3.42
CA ARG A 216 -0.59 -7.88 -2.90
C ARG A 216 0.87 -7.66 -3.23
N GLU A 217 1.17 -6.70 -4.09
CA GLU A 217 2.55 -6.27 -4.32
C GLU A 217 2.96 -5.27 -3.25
N VAL A 218 4.13 -5.49 -2.64
CA VAL A 218 4.78 -4.52 -1.77
C VAL A 218 6.13 -4.22 -2.40
N TYR A 219 6.49 -2.94 -2.51
CA TYR A 219 7.80 -2.54 -2.97
C TYR A 219 8.30 -1.28 -2.29
N PHE A 220 9.61 -1.11 -2.34
CA PHE A 220 10.35 -0.03 -1.76
C PHE A 220 10.87 0.91 -2.85
N ASN A 221 10.69 2.22 -2.66
CA ASN A 221 11.19 3.24 -3.56
C ASN A 221 11.73 4.44 -2.75
N ALA A 222 13.04 4.61 -2.74
CA ALA A 222 13.69 5.83 -2.28
C ALA A 222 14.00 6.71 -3.49
N ASN A 223 13.56 7.96 -3.50
CA ASN A 223 13.90 8.92 -4.55
C ASN A 223 14.17 10.30 -3.93
N GLY A 224 15.43 10.70 -3.94
CA GLY A 224 15.87 11.91 -3.23
C GLY A 224 15.51 11.83 -1.74
N PRO A 225 15.06 12.93 -1.11
CA PRO A 225 14.79 12.96 0.33
C PRO A 225 13.57 12.12 0.75
N THR A 226 12.88 11.48 -0.20
CA THR A 226 11.61 10.80 0.05
C THR A 226 11.79 9.29 -0.02
N LEU A 227 11.44 8.61 1.07
CA LEU A 227 11.34 7.17 1.17
C LEU A 227 9.88 6.75 1.04
N ARG A 228 9.56 5.78 0.18
CA ARG A 228 8.21 5.24 0.03
C ARG A 228 8.20 3.72 0.10
N PHE A 229 7.36 3.18 0.95
CA PHE A 229 6.86 1.81 0.80
C PHE A 229 5.49 1.88 0.17
N ILE A 230 5.32 1.17 -0.93
CA ILE A 230 4.11 1.19 -1.73
C ILE A 230 3.54 -0.22 -1.71
N SER A 231 2.28 -0.32 -1.30
CA SER A 231 1.51 -1.55 -1.34
C SER A 231 0.29 -1.36 -2.21
N THR A 232 0.01 -2.36 -3.02
CA THR A 232 -1.21 -2.45 -3.81
C THR A 232 -2.35 -3.16 -3.06
N GLY A 233 -2.22 -3.30 -1.75
CA GLY A 233 -3.30 -3.70 -0.85
C GLY A 233 -3.27 -2.92 0.47
N THR A 234 -4.32 -3.08 1.26
CA THR A 234 -4.38 -2.58 2.64
C THR A 234 -3.46 -3.37 3.57
N PHE A 235 -3.12 -2.76 4.70
CA PHE A 235 -2.35 -3.41 5.76
C PHE A 235 -3.22 -3.59 7.00
N GLU A 236 -3.13 -4.78 7.60
CA GLU A 236 -3.66 -4.99 8.94
C GLU A 236 -2.81 -4.26 9.98
N THR A 237 -3.33 -4.11 11.20
CA THR A 237 -2.64 -3.39 12.28
C THR A 237 -1.22 -3.94 12.55
N ALA A 238 -1.07 -5.26 12.65
CA ALA A 238 0.22 -5.89 12.92
C ALA A 238 1.21 -5.72 11.76
N GLU A 239 0.72 -5.80 10.52
CA GLU A 239 1.53 -5.58 9.32
C GLU A 239 1.97 -4.13 9.22
N LEU A 240 1.07 -3.18 9.51
CA LEU A 240 1.37 -1.76 9.52
C LEU A 240 2.43 -1.43 10.58
N GLN A 241 2.34 -2.01 11.78
CA GLN A 241 3.35 -1.82 12.82
C GLN A 241 4.73 -2.29 12.36
N ARG A 242 4.81 -3.51 11.82
CA ARG A 242 6.06 -4.06 11.27
C ARG A 242 6.59 -3.18 10.13
N LEU A 243 5.73 -2.78 9.19
CA LEU A 243 6.14 -1.92 8.08
C LEU A 243 6.69 -0.58 8.55
N LEU A 244 6.10 0.04 9.57
CA LEU A 244 6.56 1.31 10.14
C LEU A 244 7.90 1.18 10.88
N GLU A 245 8.09 0.09 11.62
CA GLU A 245 9.36 -0.26 12.25
C GLU A 245 10.46 -0.44 11.21
N LEU A 246 10.21 -1.30 10.22
CA LEU A 246 11.14 -1.62 9.16
C LEU A 246 11.44 -0.38 8.29
N ALA A 247 10.45 0.47 8.01
CA ALA A 247 10.64 1.74 7.32
C ALA A 247 11.55 2.70 8.09
N THR A 248 11.45 2.71 9.43
CA THR A 248 12.32 3.51 10.28
C THR A 248 13.78 3.03 10.20
N VAL A 249 14.00 1.71 10.22
CA VAL A 249 15.34 1.13 10.10
C VAL A 249 15.99 1.53 8.77
N VAL A 250 15.27 1.35 7.66
CA VAL A 250 15.76 1.68 6.31
C VAL A 250 16.01 3.19 6.16
N PHE A 251 15.10 4.00 6.67
CA PHE A 251 15.24 5.46 6.64
C PHE A 251 16.51 5.93 7.37
N GLU A 252 16.74 5.43 8.57
CA GLU A 252 17.93 5.79 9.35
C GLU A 252 19.22 5.37 8.65
N GLN A 253 19.23 4.23 7.95
CA GLN A 253 20.39 3.83 7.16
C GLN A 253 20.66 4.81 6.00
N LEU A 254 19.63 5.16 5.24
CA LEU A 254 19.77 6.11 4.13
C LEU A 254 20.26 7.48 4.61
N ARG A 255 19.78 7.91 5.77
CA ARG A 255 20.23 9.14 6.43
C ARG A 255 21.71 9.07 6.81
N LEU A 256 22.20 7.94 7.31
CA LEU A 256 23.63 7.75 7.63
C LEU A 256 24.49 7.87 6.38
N VAL A 257 24.07 7.25 5.27
CA VAL A 257 24.76 7.38 3.97
C VAL A 257 24.80 8.83 3.50
N GLY A 258 23.69 9.56 3.66
CA GLY A 258 23.61 10.99 3.30
C GLY A 258 24.44 11.94 4.17
N ARG A 259 24.99 11.49 5.31
CA ARG A 259 25.81 12.29 6.23
C ARG A 259 27.32 12.10 6.06
N GLN A 260 27.74 11.06 5.36
CA GLN A 260 29.17 10.80 5.07
C GLN A 260 29.73 11.73 3.97
N GLN A 261 28.96 12.77 3.58
CA GLN A 261 29.31 13.81 2.61
C GLN A 261 29.08 15.19 3.24
#